data_AF-A0A9D7XNT8-F1
#
_entry.id   AF-A0A9D7XNT8-F1
#
_cell.length_a   1.000
_cell.length_b   1.000
_cell.length_c   1.000
_cell.angle_alpha   90.00
_cell.angle_beta   90.00
_cell.angle_gamma   90.00
#
_symmetry.space_group_name_H-M   'P 1'
#
loop_
_entity.id
_entity.type
_entity.pdbx_description
1 polymer ?
#
loop_
_entity_poly.entity_id
_entity_poly.type
_entity_poly.pdbx_seq_one_letter_code
_entity_poly.pdbx_strand_id
1 'polypeptide(L)'
;MKYFFLLLFTQLSATLMMAQTDTTSTMSVMVNGKEYKTVPRHIRISNYGYITGNAINPDKSLRIWLGTYDGSAVKESGTYLIVDADYPDTQENIKTAYSSGMYKGIAAIKYVEETKSPRMEYHVGMSNNKGETIEVKFGNDGYAEFTFNSVLNGTWWKEKGTATAFGGLGRIVNKMEDKAVTGATGFDQDIDPEGNGYKKQKETDMITLTNGKVRIKMAN
;
A
#
# COMPACT_ATOMS: atom_id res chain seq x y z
N MET A 1 50.74 34.76 -2.66
CA MET A 1 49.50 34.80 -1.85
C MET A 1 48.19 34.81 -2.65
N LYS A 2 48.13 35.29 -3.91
CA LYS A 2 46.87 35.32 -4.70
C LYS A 2 46.33 33.95 -5.14
N TYR A 3 47.18 32.95 -5.31
CA TYR A 3 46.77 31.62 -5.80
C TYR A 3 46.46 30.60 -4.70
N PHE A 4 46.78 30.92 -3.43
CA PHE A 4 46.55 30.00 -2.32
C PHE A 4 45.06 29.98 -1.90
N PHE A 5 44.37 31.12 -2.03
CA PHE A 5 42.93 31.23 -1.74
C PHE A 5 42.04 30.58 -2.81
N LEU A 6 42.53 30.45 -4.06
CA LEU A 6 41.76 29.82 -5.13
C LEU A 6 41.73 28.29 -5.01
N LEU A 7 42.79 27.70 -4.45
CA LEU A 7 42.91 26.25 -4.23
C LEU A 7 42.09 25.76 -3.02
N LEU A 8 41.83 26.64 -2.04
CA LEU A 8 40.93 26.34 -0.92
C LEU A 8 39.43 26.39 -1.32
N PHE A 9 39.06 27.18 -2.32
CA PHE A 9 37.67 27.27 -2.78
C PHE A 9 37.25 26.10 -3.69
N THR A 10 38.20 25.49 -4.40
CA THR A 10 37.93 24.29 -5.23
C THR A 10 37.91 22.99 -4.43
N GLN A 11 38.52 22.94 -3.24
CA GLN A 11 38.42 21.78 -2.35
C GLN A 11 37.13 21.76 -1.50
N LEU A 12 36.52 22.93 -1.24
CA LEU A 12 35.27 23.00 -0.48
C LEU A 12 34.00 22.69 -1.31
N SER A 13 34.12 22.65 -2.64
CA SER A 13 33.00 22.35 -3.55
C SER A 13 32.90 20.86 -3.93
N ALA A 14 33.90 20.04 -3.56
CA ALA A 14 33.95 18.62 -3.92
C ALA A 14 33.25 17.68 -2.92
N THR A 15 32.80 18.16 -1.76
CA THR A 15 32.17 17.31 -0.73
C THR A 15 30.64 17.34 -0.71
N LEU A 16 29.99 18.10 -1.61
CA LEU A 16 28.53 18.19 -1.67
C LEU A 16 27.84 17.11 -2.53
N MET A 17 28.60 16.17 -3.13
CA MET A 17 28.02 15.15 -4.03
C MET A 17 27.98 13.72 -3.46
N MET A 18 28.20 13.53 -2.15
CA MET A 18 28.02 12.22 -1.51
C MET A 18 27.06 12.30 -0.32
N ALA A 19 25.80 12.59 -0.60
CA ALA A 19 24.68 12.31 0.30
C ALA A 19 23.36 12.13 -0.48
N GLN A 20 23.41 11.40 -1.60
CA GLN A 20 22.24 10.66 -2.06
C GLN A 20 22.37 9.25 -1.48
N THR A 21 22.25 9.15 -0.16
CA THR A 21 22.04 7.85 0.47
C THR A 21 20.71 7.35 -0.07
N ASP A 22 20.74 6.24 -0.79
CA ASP A 22 19.58 5.48 -1.27
C ASP A 22 18.71 5.08 -0.06
N THR A 23 17.87 6.01 0.38
CA THR A 23 17.03 5.99 1.59
C THR A 23 15.56 6.06 1.23
N THR A 24 15.22 5.64 0.01
CA THR A 24 13.86 5.70 -0.49
C THR A 24 13.08 4.49 0.00
N SER A 25 11.90 4.74 0.57
CA SER A 25 10.92 3.69 0.80
C SER A 25 10.64 2.98 -0.53
N THR A 26 10.54 1.66 -0.52
CA THR A 26 10.24 0.86 -1.72
C THR A 26 9.20 -0.20 -1.41
N MET A 27 8.37 -0.50 -2.40
CA MET A 27 7.42 -1.60 -2.38
C MET A 27 7.50 -2.30 -3.73
N SER A 28 7.73 -3.61 -3.73
CA SER A 28 7.79 -4.46 -4.91
C SER A 28 7.05 -5.75 -4.62
N VAL A 29 6.15 -6.15 -5.51
CA VAL A 29 5.42 -7.42 -5.43
C VAL A 29 5.07 -7.87 -6.85
N MET A 30 4.95 -9.18 -7.05
CA MET A 30 4.40 -9.75 -8.28
C MET A 30 2.90 -9.94 -8.09
N VAL A 31 2.08 -9.20 -8.84
CA VAL A 31 0.62 -9.34 -8.87
C VAL A 31 0.25 -10.20 -10.08
N ASN A 32 -0.24 -11.41 -9.85
CA ASN A 32 -0.54 -12.37 -10.91
C ASN A 32 0.63 -12.55 -11.90
N GLY A 33 1.86 -12.60 -11.38
CA GLY A 33 3.08 -12.74 -12.18
C GLY A 33 3.55 -11.47 -12.90
N LYS A 34 2.91 -10.31 -12.70
CA LYS A 34 3.36 -9.01 -13.21
C LYS A 34 3.98 -8.18 -12.11
N GLU A 35 5.13 -7.56 -12.37
CA GLU A 35 5.80 -6.71 -11.38
C GLU A 35 4.97 -5.45 -11.09
N TYR A 36 4.80 -5.18 -9.80
CA TYR A 36 4.23 -3.95 -9.26
C TYR A 36 5.27 -3.32 -8.34
N LYS A 37 5.82 -2.17 -8.75
CA LYS A 37 6.83 -1.42 -7.99
C LYS A 37 6.37 0.01 -7.75
N THR A 38 6.47 0.46 -6.51
CA THR A 38 6.07 1.81 -6.08
C THR A 38 6.87 2.30 -4.88
N VAL A 39 6.75 3.58 -4.55
CA VAL A 39 7.26 4.19 -3.33
C VAL A 39 6.11 4.22 -2.31
N PRO A 40 6.15 3.38 -1.26
CA PRO A 40 5.08 3.30 -0.30
C PRO A 40 5.13 4.46 0.69
N ARG A 41 3.96 4.79 1.24
CA ARG A 41 3.76 5.79 2.29
C ARG A 41 3.27 5.12 3.55
N HIS A 42 3.88 5.47 4.67
CA HIS A 42 3.41 5.09 6.00
C HIS A 42 2.49 6.21 6.46
N ILE A 43 1.27 5.85 6.78
CA ILE A 43 0.28 6.80 7.23
C ILE A 43 -0.42 6.18 8.44
N ARG A 44 -0.83 7.03 9.36
CA ARG A 44 -1.49 6.63 10.59
C ARG A 44 -2.94 7.09 10.54
N ILE A 45 -3.87 6.15 10.57
CA ILE A 45 -5.30 6.43 10.78
C ILE A 45 -5.64 5.86 12.16
N SER A 46 -5.96 6.73 13.11
CA SER A 46 -6.19 6.35 14.51
C SER A 46 -4.97 5.64 15.13
N ASN A 47 -5.18 4.54 15.85
CA ASN A 47 -4.12 3.76 16.49
C ASN A 47 -3.40 2.79 15.54
N TYR A 48 -3.95 2.54 14.35
CA TYR A 48 -3.39 1.63 13.37
C TYR A 48 -2.40 2.34 12.42
N GLY A 49 -1.26 1.70 12.18
CA GLY A 49 -0.36 2.07 11.09
C GLY A 49 -0.81 1.38 9.81
N TYR A 50 -0.90 2.12 8.72
CA TYR A 50 -1.13 1.55 7.40
C TYR A 50 -0.02 1.96 6.43
N ILE A 51 0.34 1.00 5.57
CA ILE A 51 1.33 1.16 4.53
C ILE A 51 0.59 1.06 3.21
N THR A 52 0.72 2.08 2.37
CA THR A 52 0.09 2.11 1.05
C THR A 52 1.12 2.40 -0.02
N GLY A 53 1.11 1.61 -1.08
CA GLY A 53 1.82 1.90 -2.32
C GLY A 53 0.81 2.11 -3.44
N ASN A 54 1.02 3.15 -4.24
CA ASN A 54 0.13 3.49 -5.35
C ASN A 54 0.90 3.58 -6.67
N ALA A 55 0.29 3.20 -7.78
CA ALA A 55 0.77 3.44 -9.14
C ALA A 55 -0.35 4.07 -9.97
N ILE A 56 0.01 4.85 -10.98
CA ILE A 56 -0.91 5.78 -11.68
C ILE A 56 -1.25 5.36 -13.12
N ASN A 57 -0.69 4.24 -13.62
CA ASN A 57 -0.91 3.78 -14.99
C ASN A 57 -0.83 2.24 -15.11
N PRO A 58 -1.98 1.53 -15.02
CA PRO A 58 -3.29 2.03 -14.58
C PRO A 58 -3.27 2.41 -13.09
N ASP A 59 -4.32 3.08 -12.60
CA ASP A 59 -4.43 3.38 -11.16
C ASP A 59 -4.48 2.06 -10.39
N LYS A 60 -3.51 1.86 -9.52
CA LYS A 60 -3.37 0.66 -8.70
C LYS A 60 -2.97 1.05 -7.30
N SER A 61 -3.58 0.43 -6.29
CA SER A 61 -3.21 0.61 -4.89
C SER A 61 -3.02 -0.74 -4.22
N LEU A 62 -1.90 -0.91 -3.55
CA LEU A 62 -1.68 -2.01 -2.60
C LEU A 62 -1.56 -1.44 -1.19
N ARG A 63 -2.47 -1.87 -0.33
CA ARG A 63 -2.54 -1.46 1.08
C ARG A 63 -2.28 -2.65 1.98
N ILE A 64 -1.46 -2.41 2.99
CA ILE A 64 -1.15 -3.35 4.05
C ILE A 64 -1.44 -2.65 5.37
N TRP A 65 -2.42 -3.15 6.10
CA TRP A 65 -2.67 -2.76 7.48
C TRP A 65 -1.91 -3.69 8.39
N LEU A 66 -1.21 -3.16 9.38
CA LEU A 66 -0.59 -3.96 10.43
C LEU A 66 -0.95 -3.37 11.80
N GLY A 67 -1.29 -4.25 12.73
CA GLY A 67 -1.62 -3.87 14.09
C GLY A 67 -1.25 -4.97 15.08
N THR A 68 -0.93 -4.54 16.30
CA THR A 68 -0.90 -5.43 17.47
C THR A 68 -2.33 -5.76 17.92
N TYR A 69 -2.46 -6.67 18.88
CA TYR A 69 -3.76 -7.16 19.37
C TYR A 69 -4.65 -6.09 20.02
N ASP A 70 -4.04 -5.03 20.54
CA ASP A 70 -4.70 -3.86 21.12
C ASP A 70 -5.00 -2.76 20.08
N GLY A 71 -4.73 -3.04 18.80
CA GLY A 71 -4.93 -2.11 17.70
C GLY A 71 -3.91 -0.98 17.65
N SER A 72 -2.78 -1.12 18.34
CA SER A 72 -1.68 -0.15 18.29
C SER A 72 -0.73 -0.39 17.11
N ALA A 73 0.07 0.63 16.81
CA ALA A 73 1.04 0.59 15.73
C ALA A 73 2.14 -0.44 16.01
N VAL A 74 2.58 -1.14 14.96
CA VAL A 74 3.65 -2.15 15.04
C VAL A 74 5.00 -1.50 15.37
N LYS A 75 5.66 -2.04 16.40
CA LYS A 75 6.98 -1.59 16.89
C LYS A 75 8.00 -2.72 17.07
N GLU A 76 7.58 -3.96 16.85
CA GLU A 76 8.42 -5.14 17.07
C GLU A 76 8.60 -5.92 15.77
N SER A 77 9.81 -6.46 15.58
CA SER A 77 10.06 -7.45 14.54
C SER A 77 9.35 -8.76 14.88
N GLY A 78 8.87 -9.47 13.88
CA GLY A 78 8.24 -10.77 14.03
C GLY A 78 7.24 -11.09 12.92
N THR A 79 6.46 -12.14 13.16
CA THR A 79 5.47 -12.63 12.20
C THR A 79 4.08 -12.13 12.56
N TYR A 80 3.35 -11.64 11.56
CA TYR A 80 1.99 -11.13 11.69
C TYR A 80 1.05 -12.00 10.86
N LEU A 81 -0.08 -12.40 11.44
CA LEU A 81 -1.07 -13.24 10.77
C LEU A 81 -1.87 -12.39 9.77
N ILE A 82 -1.93 -12.80 8.50
CA ILE A 82 -2.81 -12.18 7.52
C ILE A 82 -4.24 -12.67 7.77
N VAL A 83 -5.14 -11.72 8.00
CA VAL A 83 -6.55 -11.95 8.32
C VAL A 83 -7.47 -11.35 7.26
N ASP A 84 -8.77 -11.55 7.42
CA ASP A 84 -9.80 -10.93 6.59
C ASP A 84 -9.68 -9.40 6.55
N ALA A 85 -9.51 -8.84 5.36
CA ALA A 85 -9.41 -7.39 5.17
C ALA A 85 -10.75 -6.65 5.25
N ASP A 86 -11.89 -7.34 5.08
CA ASP A 86 -13.21 -6.72 5.26
C ASP A 86 -13.47 -6.42 6.75
N TYR A 87 -13.02 -7.34 7.63
CA TYR A 87 -13.22 -7.24 9.09
C TYR A 87 -11.96 -7.68 9.86
N PRO A 88 -10.88 -6.90 9.82
CA PRO A 88 -9.59 -7.33 10.35
C PRO A 88 -9.56 -7.44 11.88
N ASP A 89 -10.23 -6.53 12.58
CA ASP A 89 -10.19 -6.34 14.04
C ASP A 89 -11.25 -7.14 14.82
N THR A 90 -11.82 -8.18 14.21
CA THR A 90 -12.75 -9.07 14.91
C THR A 90 -12.08 -9.78 16.08
N GLN A 91 -12.84 -10.01 17.16
CA GLN A 91 -12.33 -10.76 18.32
C GLN A 91 -11.84 -12.16 17.94
N GLU A 92 -12.45 -12.78 16.93
CA GLU A 92 -12.04 -14.10 16.44
C GLU A 92 -10.66 -14.08 15.79
N ASN A 93 -10.39 -13.09 14.92
CA ASN A 93 -9.09 -12.92 14.28
C ASN A 93 -7.99 -12.67 15.32
N ILE A 94 -8.26 -11.76 16.26
CA ILE A 94 -7.33 -11.42 17.35
C ILE A 94 -7.07 -12.65 18.23
N LYS A 95 -8.12 -13.37 18.64
CA LYS A 95 -7.99 -14.57 19.48
C LYS A 95 -7.21 -15.66 18.75
N THR A 96 -7.47 -15.89 17.48
CA THR A 96 -6.76 -16.90 16.66
C THR A 96 -5.27 -16.58 16.60
N ALA A 97 -4.93 -15.34 16.30
CA ALA A 97 -3.54 -14.91 16.24
C ALA A 97 -2.85 -14.99 17.62
N TYR A 98 -3.50 -14.52 18.68
CA TYR A 98 -2.97 -14.51 20.04
C TYR A 98 -2.77 -15.93 20.61
N SER A 99 -3.77 -16.80 20.46
CA SER A 99 -3.76 -18.15 21.07
C SER A 99 -2.66 -19.05 20.52
N SER A 100 -2.15 -18.75 19.32
CA SER A 100 -1.03 -19.50 18.73
C SER A 100 0.30 -19.26 19.46
N GLY A 101 0.47 -18.10 20.11
CA GLY A 101 1.75 -17.62 20.64
C GLY A 101 2.84 -17.35 19.58
N MET A 102 2.55 -17.57 18.29
CA MET A 102 3.52 -17.47 17.19
C MET A 102 3.57 -16.07 16.60
N TYR A 103 2.45 -15.34 16.65
CA TYR A 103 2.30 -14.06 15.97
C TYR A 103 2.54 -12.90 16.94
N LYS A 104 2.96 -11.75 16.39
CA LYS A 104 3.10 -10.47 17.10
C LYS A 104 1.88 -9.56 16.94
N GLY A 105 0.96 -9.94 16.06
CA GLY A 105 -0.24 -9.19 15.75
C GLY A 105 -0.93 -9.73 14.50
N ILE A 106 -1.74 -8.89 13.90
CA ILE A 106 -2.50 -9.17 12.69
C ILE A 106 -2.13 -8.21 11.57
N ALA A 107 -2.35 -8.65 10.34
CA ALA A 107 -2.20 -7.85 9.13
C ALA A 107 -3.37 -8.10 8.19
N ALA A 108 -3.69 -7.11 7.36
CA ALA A 108 -4.68 -7.24 6.30
C ALA A 108 -4.11 -6.63 5.01
N ILE A 109 -4.49 -7.18 3.86
CA ILE A 109 -4.01 -6.74 2.55
C ILE A 109 -5.20 -6.46 1.65
N LYS A 110 -5.20 -5.28 1.00
CA LYS A 110 -6.15 -4.94 -0.07
C LYS A 110 -5.39 -4.45 -1.29
N TYR A 111 -5.74 -5.01 -2.44
CA TYR A 111 -5.28 -4.57 -3.75
C TYR A 111 -6.45 -4.03 -4.56
N VAL A 112 -6.27 -2.90 -5.23
CA VAL A 112 -7.26 -2.32 -6.14
C VAL A 112 -6.56 -1.97 -7.44
N GLU A 113 -7.13 -2.36 -8.56
CA GLU A 113 -6.68 -2.01 -9.90
C GLU A 113 -7.85 -1.46 -10.71
N GLU A 114 -7.67 -0.28 -11.29
CA GLU A 114 -8.55 0.23 -12.34
C GLU A 114 -8.35 -0.61 -13.61
N THR A 115 -9.41 -1.30 -14.04
CA THR A 115 -9.40 -2.15 -15.23
C THR A 115 -9.96 -1.44 -16.44
N LYS A 116 -10.74 -0.36 -16.22
CA LYS A 116 -11.26 0.50 -17.27
C LYS A 116 -11.22 1.97 -16.87
N SER A 117 -10.49 2.75 -17.65
CA SER A 117 -10.31 4.18 -17.46
C SER A 117 -11.39 5.03 -18.15
N PRO A 118 -11.71 6.22 -17.63
CA PRO A 118 -11.29 6.75 -16.33
C PRO A 118 -12.24 6.27 -15.22
N ARG A 119 -11.71 5.52 -14.25
CA ARG A 119 -12.37 5.06 -13.02
C ARG A 119 -13.76 4.48 -13.30
N MET A 120 -13.86 3.54 -14.24
CA MET A 120 -15.14 2.95 -14.67
C MET A 120 -15.35 1.56 -14.10
N GLU A 121 -14.29 0.76 -14.09
CA GLU A 121 -14.29 -0.63 -13.64
C GLU A 121 -13.03 -0.89 -12.83
N TYR A 122 -13.16 -1.75 -11.80
CA TYR A 122 -12.08 -2.12 -10.91
C TYR A 122 -12.04 -3.63 -10.66
N HIS A 123 -10.83 -4.11 -10.41
CA HIS A 123 -10.56 -5.41 -9.82
C HIS A 123 -10.00 -5.21 -8.41
N VAL A 124 -10.69 -5.76 -7.42
CA VAL A 124 -10.38 -5.59 -5.99
C VAL A 124 -10.07 -6.94 -5.39
N GLY A 125 -8.88 -7.08 -4.81
CA GLY A 125 -8.46 -8.24 -4.01
C GLY A 125 -8.42 -7.90 -2.53
N MET A 126 -8.98 -8.77 -1.70
CA MET A 126 -8.92 -8.67 -0.24
C MET A 126 -8.35 -9.95 0.37
N SER A 127 -7.49 -9.81 1.38
CA SER A 127 -6.99 -10.95 2.15
C SER A 127 -8.12 -11.63 2.91
N ASN A 128 -7.93 -12.90 3.23
CA ASN A 128 -8.86 -13.71 4.01
C ASN A 128 -8.06 -14.57 5.01
N ASN A 129 -8.75 -15.15 5.99
CA ASN A 129 -8.24 -16.00 7.06
C ASN A 129 -7.68 -17.36 6.54
N LYS A 130 -6.69 -17.33 5.66
CA LYS A 130 -6.05 -18.51 5.04
C LYS A 130 -4.80 -19.00 5.79
N GLY A 131 -4.45 -18.35 6.90
CA GLY A 131 -3.25 -18.69 7.68
C GLY A 131 -1.94 -18.19 7.05
N GLU A 132 -2.02 -17.22 6.15
CA GLU A 132 -0.86 -16.58 5.51
C GLU A 132 -0.22 -15.56 6.47
N THR A 133 1.01 -15.13 6.20
CA THR A 133 1.77 -14.29 7.14
C THR A 133 2.58 -13.19 6.47
N ILE A 134 2.81 -12.10 7.20
CA ILE A 134 3.81 -11.08 6.89
C ILE A 134 4.95 -11.18 7.91
N GLU A 135 6.19 -11.28 7.45
CA GLU A 135 7.36 -11.10 8.31
C GLU A 135 7.76 -9.63 8.32
N VAL A 136 8.02 -9.09 9.52
CA VAL A 136 8.42 -7.70 9.75
C VAL A 136 9.77 -7.68 10.44
N LYS A 137 10.70 -6.87 9.92
CA LYS A 137 12.03 -6.64 10.49
C LYS A 137 12.30 -5.14 10.61
N PHE A 138 12.48 -4.66 11.83
CA PHE A 138 12.94 -3.30 12.09
C PHE A 138 14.46 -3.24 12.03
N GLY A 139 14.98 -2.33 11.21
CA GLY A 139 16.38 -1.97 11.16
C GLY A 139 16.75 -0.90 12.18
N ASN A 140 18.03 -0.82 12.53
CA ASN A 140 18.57 0.21 13.42
C ASN A 140 18.56 1.62 12.80
N ASP A 141 18.20 1.72 11.52
CA ASP A 141 18.09 2.95 10.72
C ASP A 141 16.68 3.57 10.74
N GLY A 142 15.74 2.97 11.49
CA GLY A 142 14.35 3.42 11.57
C GLY A 142 13.47 2.98 10.41
N TYR A 143 13.97 2.09 9.55
CA TYR A 143 13.18 1.46 8.50
C TYR A 143 12.62 0.11 8.98
N ALA A 144 11.41 -0.20 8.55
CA ALA A 144 10.85 -1.55 8.63
C ALA A 144 10.87 -2.20 7.26
N GLU A 145 11.26 -3.47 7.24
CA GLU A 145 11.21 -4.35 6.09
C GLU A 145 10.10 -5.38 6.27
N PHE A 146 9.25 -5.54 5.26
CA PHE A 146 8.15 -6.49 5.23
C PHE A 146 8.37 -7.48 4.10
N THR A 147 8.18 -8.77 4.37
CA THR A 147 8.17 -9.80 3.34
C THR A 147 6.93 -10.67 3.45
N PHE A 148 6.25 -10.90 2.32
CA PHE A 148 4.99 -11.63 2.30
C PHE A 148 4.69 -12.28 0.95
N ASN A 149 3.82 -13.29 1.00
CA ASN A 149 3.09 -13.86 -0.13
C ASN A 149 1.63 -14.03 0.32
N SER A 150 0.66 -13.82 -0.57
CA SER A 150 -0.75 -13.94 -0.23
C SER A 150 -1.63 -14.21 -1.45
N VAL A 151 -2.74 -14.92 -1.24
CA VAL A 151 -3.78 -15.12 -2.25
C VAL A 151 -5.06 -14.40 -1.82
N LEU A 152 -5.33 -13.28 -2.48
CA LEU A 152 -6.50 -12.45 -2.22
C LEU A 152 -7.74 -12.97 -2.94
N ASN A 153 -8.90 -12.79 -2.31
CA ASN A 153 -10.19 -13.02 -2.95
C ASN A 153 -10.49 -11.84 -3.89
N GLY A 154 -10.49 -12.10 -5.19
CA GLY A 154 -10.70 -11.10 -6.24
C GLY A 154 -12.18 -10.89 -6.55
N THR A 155 -12.56 -9.63 -6.73
CA THR A 155 -13.92 -9.20 -7.01
C THR A 155 -13.94 -8.07 -8.03
N TRP A 156 -14.92 -8.10 -8.92
CA TRP A 156 -15.04 -7.11 -9.99
C TRP A 156 -16.08 -6.05 -9.64
N TRP A 157 -15.79 -4.80 -9.98
CA TRP A 157 -16.66 -3.67 -9.68
C TRP A 157 -16.87 -2.83 -10.93
N LYS A 158 -18.10 -2.36 -11.13
CA LYS A 158 -18.48 -1.54 -12.27
C LYS A 158 -19.34 -0.37 -11.83
N GLU A 159 -19.12 0.79 -12.44
CA GLU A 159 -19.93 1.96 -12.16
C GLU A 159 -21.43 1.67 -12.39
N LYS A 160 -22.28 2.09 -11.44
CA LYS A 160 -23.73 1.98 -11.58
C LYS A 160 -24.16 2.88 -12.75
N GLY A 161 -25.01 2.36 -13.65
CA GLY A 161 -25.55 3.16 -14.76
C GLY A 161 -26.27 4.45 -14.32
N THR A 162 -26.85 4.46 -13.12
CA THR A 162 -27.41 5.67 -12.51
C THR A 162 -26.34 6.71 -12.16
N ALA A 163 -25.16 6.30 -11.68
CA ALA A 163 -24.06 7.23 -11.39
C ALA A 163 -23.56 7.93 -12.67
N THR A 164 -23.51 7.20 -13.80
CA THR A 164 -23.14 7.76 -15.10
C THR A 164 -24.24 8.67 -15.68
N ALA A 165 -25.52 8.28 -15.56
CA ALA A 165 -26.64 9.02 -16.13
C ALA A 165 -26.94 10.35 -15.41
N PHE A 166 -26.81 10.40 -14.08
CA PHE A 166 -27.02 11.62 -13.30
C PHE A 166 -25.77 12.50 -13.19
N GLY A 167 -24.58 11.92 -13.32
CA GLY A 167 -23.30 12.66 -13.22
C GLY A 167 -22.84 13.35 -14.51
N GLY A 168 -23.29 12.89 -15.68
CA GLY A 168 -22.99 13.50 -16.98
C GLY A 168 -21.49 13.69 -17.25
N LEU A 169 -21.15 14.68 -18.10
CA LEU A 169 -19.78 15.05 -18.44
C LEU A 169 -18.96 15.53 -17.21
N GLY A 170 -19.61 16.19 -16.24
CA GLY A 170 -18.95 16.68 -15.03
C GLY A 170 -18.33 15.56 -14.19
N ARG A 171 -18.98 14.39 -14.12
CA ARG A 171 -18.43 13.23 -13.40
C ARG A 171 -17.19 12.65 -14.09
N ILE A 172 -17.13 12.68 -15.41
CA ILE A 172 -15.94 12.24 -16.16
C ILE A 172 -14.78 13.20 -15.90
N VAL A 173 -15.05 14.52 -15.91
CA VAL A 173 -14.05 15.55 -15.58
C VAL A 173 -13.51 15.36 -14.16
N ASN A 174 -14.37 15.20 -13.16
CA ASN A 174 -13.93 14.96 -11.77
C ASN A 174 -13.02 13.72 -11.66
N LYS A 175 -13.37 12.62 -12.33
CA LYS A 175 -12.50 11.43 -12.34
C LYS A 175 -11.15 11.70 -12.98
N MET A 176 -11.10 12.48 -14.05
CA MET A 176 -9.84 12.88 -14.68
C MET A 176 -9.02 13.80 -13.78
N GLU A 177 -9.67 14.71 -13.04
CA GLU A 177 -9.03 15.55 -12.03
C GLU A 177 -8.45 14.71 -10.88
N ASP A 178 -9.23 13.78 -10.33
CA ASP A 178 -8.76 12.88 -9.28
C ASP A 178 -7.55 12.07 -9.74
N LYS A 179 -7.60 11.52 -10.97
CA LYS A 179 -6.46 10.83 -11.58
C LYS A 179 -5.24 11.75 -11.74
N ALA A 180 -5.45 13.01 -12.12
CA ALA A 180 -4.37 13.99 -12.23
C ALA A 180 -3.77 14.31 -10.85
N VAL A 181 -4.59 14.42 -9.81
CA VAL A 181 -4.14 14.61 -8.42
C VAL A 181 -3.38 13.39 -7.92
N THR A 182 -3.87 12.17 -8.14
CA THR A 182 -3.15 10.94 -7.81
C THR A 182 -1.83 10.86 -8.58
N GLY A 183 -1.83 11.25 -9.86
CA GLY A 183 -0.63 11.34 -10.69
C GLY A 183 0.42 12.30 -10.12
N ALA A 184 -0.01 13.49 -9.71
CA ALA A 184 0.87 14.52 -9.17
C ALA A 184 1.37 14.20 -7.76
N THR A 185 0.53 13.57 -6.93
CA THR A 185 0.85 13.31 -5.51
C THR A 185 1.43 11.92 -5.27
N GLY A 186 1.22 10.96 -6.18
CA GLY A 186 1.51 9.54 -5.95
C GLY A 186 0.68 8.93 -4.82
N PHE A 187 -0.44 9.56 -4.45
CA PHE A 187 -1.31 9.14 -3.35
C PHE A 187 -2.77 9.15 -3.79
N ASP A 188 -3.45 8.02 -3.53
CA ASP A 188 -4.89 7.92 -3.65
C ASP A 188 -5.44 7.06 -2.52
N GLN A 189 -6.27 7.65 -1.68
CA GLN A 189 -7.01 6.94 -0.65
C GLN A 189 -8.41 6.55 -1.13
N ASP A 190 -8.92 7.18 -2.19
CA ASP A 190 -10.31 7.14 -2.63
C ASP A 190 -10.50 6.30 -3.90
N ILE A 191 -9.48 5.55 -4.30
CA ILE A 191 -9.54 4.56 -5.40
C ILE A 191 -10.56 3.43 -5.15
N ASP A 192 -11.06 3.31 -3.92
CA ASP A 192 -12.00 2.27 -3.52
C ASP A 192 -13.35 2.39 -4.22
N PRO A 193 -13.84 1.31 -4.87
CA PRO A 193 -15.17 1.32 -5.48
C PRO A 193 -16.30 1.19 -4.44
N GLU A 194 -16.02 0.70 -3.23
CA GLU A 194 -17.01 0.52 -2.18
C GLU A 194 -17.61 1.87 -1.75
N GLY A 195 -18.95 1.98 -1.72
CA GLY A 195 -19.63 3.22 -1.34
C GLY A 195 -19.63 4.33 -2.41
N ASN A 196 -18.78 4.25 -3.44
CA ASN A 196 -18.51 5.36 -4.38
C ASN A 196 -19.29 5.31 -5.72
N GLY A 197 -20.48 4.71 -5.69
CA GLY A 197 -21.35 4.61 -6.88
C GLY A 197 -21.02 3.44 -7.80
N TYR A 198 -20.20 2.49 -7.35
CA TYR A 198 -19.93 1.23 -8.05
C TYR A 198 -20.79 0.10 -7.50
N LYS A 199 -20.96 -0.94 -8.31
CA LYS A 199 -21.65 -2.17 -7.96
C LYS A 199 -20.68 -3.34 -8.11
N LYS A 200 -20.58 -4.15 -7.06
CA LYS A 200 -19.89 -5.45 -7.09
C LYS A 200 -20.58 -6.37 -8.10
N GLN A 201 -19.80 -6.97 -8.98
CA GLN A 201 -20.24 -7.95 -9.96
C GLN A 201 -20.28 -9.34 -9.32
N LYS A 202 -20.96 -10.28 -9.99
CA LYS A 202 -21.01 -11.69 -9.54
C LYS A 202 -19.70 -12.43 -9.83
N GLU A 203 -18.91 -11.94 -10.77
CA GLU A 203 -17.63 -12.53 -11.13
C GLU A 203 -16.62 -12.34 -10.00
N THR A 204 -15.93 -13.42 -9.68
CA THR A 204 -14.90 -13.49 -8.64
C THR A 204 -13.78 -14.40 -9.11
N ASP A 205 -12.56 -14.08 -8.70
CA ASP A 205 -11.36 -14.83 -9.01
C ASP A 205 -10.36 -14.73 -7.85
N MET A 206 -9.08 -15.00 -8.12
CA MET A 206 -8.01 -14.85 -7.14
C MET A 206 -6.96 -13.88 -7.67
N ILE A 207 -6.40 -13.07 -6.76
CA ILE A 207 -5.23 -12.26 -7.03
C ILE A 207 -4.08 -12.83 -6.21
N THR A 208 -3.05 -13.31 -6.90
CA THR A 208 -1.88 -13.91 -6.26
C THR A 208 -0.79 -12.86 -6.13
N LEU A 209 -0.37 -12.60 -4.90
CA LEU A 209 0.76 -11.74 -4.55
C LEU A 209 1.96 -12.61 -4.19
N THR A 210 3.05 -12.51 -4.96
CA THR A 210 4.29 -13.22 -4.66
C THR A 210 5.49 -12.29 -4.59
N ASN A 211 6.52 -12.71 -3.86
CA ASN A 211 7.77 -11.95 -3.67
C ASN A 211 7.52 -10.52 -3.15
N GLY A 212 6.50 -10.34 -2.29
CA GLY A 212 6.18 -9.06 -1.69
C GLY A 212 7.32 -8.60 -0.79
N LYS A 213 7.88 -7.43 -1.08
CA LYS A 213 8.95 -6.77 -0.33
C LYS A 213 8.60 -5.30 -0.15
N VAL A 214 8.57 -4.83 1.08
CA VAL A 214 8.37 -3.41 1.42
C VAL A 214 9.51 -2.98 2.32
N ARG A 215 10.12 -1.84 2.03
CA ARG A 215 11.01 -1.13 2.94
C ARG A 215 10.45 0.25 3.14
N ILE A 216 10.16 0.64 4.37
CA ILE A 216 9.54 1.94 4.65
C ILE A 216 10.04 2.54 5.94
N LYS A 217 10.19 3.85 5.96
CA LYS A 217 10.50 4.57 7.19
C LYS A 217 9.26 4.58 8.08
N MET A 218 9.39 4.03 9.29
CA MET A 218 8.31 4.07 10.26
C MET A 218 8.35 5.42 10.95
N ALA A 219 7.18 6.06 11.11
CA ALA A 219 7.09 7.32 11.83
C ALA A 219 7.18 7.04 13.33
N ASN A 220 8.05 7.77 14.03
CA ASN A 220 8.19 7.69 15.49
C ASN A 220 6.90 8.10 16.21
#